data_AF-X1MIU3-F1
#
_entry.id   AF-X1MIU3-F1
#
_cell.length_a   1.000
_cell.length_b   1.000
_cell.length_c   1.000
_cell.angle_alpha   90.00
_cell.angle_beta   90.00
_cell.angle_gamma   90.00
#
_symmetry.space_group_name_H-M   'P 1'
#
loop_
_entity.id
_entity.type
_entity.pdbx_description
1 polymer ?
#
loop_
_entity_poly.entity_id
_entity_poly.type
_entity_poly.pdbx_seq_one_letter_code
_entity_poly.pdbx_strand_id
1 'polypeptide(L)'
;MLFFGSADFSQGIGTPCQWDNPKIAQTRKRVAEVARKHNKFAGTPGSIGNFDELAEMGYQFISVGADVVGLGEYFKQIIAGIKGTKAGSAESIYKGK
;
A
#
# COMPACT_ATOMS: atom_id res chain seq x y z
N MET A 1 -9.05 -9.66 -13.71
CA MET A 1 -8.51 -9.32 -12.37
C MET A 1 -9.44 -8.28 -11.75
N LEU A 2 -9.64 -8.32 -10.44
CA LEU A 2 -10.27 -7.24 -9.67
C LEU A 2 -9.20 -6.65 -8.75
N PHE A 3 -8.84 -5.40 -8.99
CA PHE A 3 -7.75 -4.74 -8.27
C PHE A 3 -8.31 -3.74 -7.26
N PHE A 4 -7.98 -3.92 -5.98
CA PHE A 4 -8.41 -3.05 -4.88
C PHE A 4 -7.29 -2.08 -4.49
N GLY A 5 -7.44 -0.81 -4.88
CA GLY A 5 -6.60 0.29 -4.40
C GLY A 5 -7.13 0.84 -3.09
N SER A 6 -6.50 0.51 -1.96
CA SER A 6 -6.98 0.96 -0.64
C SER A 6 -6.91 2.48 -0.45
N ALA A 7 -5.97 3.16 -1.11
CA ALA A 7 -5.84 4.62 -1.07
C ALA A 7 -7.06 5.30 -1.73
N ASP A 8 -7.35 4.96 -2.99
CA ASP A 8 -8.50 5.51 -3.73
C ASP A 8 -9.82 5.15 -3.05
N PHE A 9 -9.94 3.92 -2.55
CA PHE A 9 -11.12 3.52 -1.79
C PHE A 9 -11.33 4.36 -0.53
N SER A 10 -10.27 4.60 0.25
CA SER A 10 -10.32 5.43 1.46
C SER A 10 -10.82 6.85 1.15
N GLN A 11 -10.39 7.41 0.01
CA GLN A 11 -10.87 8.69 -0.48
C GLN A 11 -12.36 8.60 -0.88
N GLY A 12 -12.76 7.56 -1.61
CA GLY A 12 -14.15 7.35 -2.04
C GLY A 12 -15.16 7.19 -0.91
N ILE A 13 -14.74 6.69 0.25
CA ILE A 13 -15.59 6.56 1.44
C ILE A 13 -15.51 7.78 2.40
N GLY A 14 -14.76 8.82 2.02
CA GLY A 14 -14.64 10.07 2.80
C GLY A 14 -13.68 9.98 4.00
N THR A 15 -12.83 8.96 4.06
CA THR A 15 -11.84 8.79 5.14
C THR A 15 -10.44 8.59 4.55
N PRO A 16 -9.89 9.59 3.85
CA PRO A 16 -8.63 9.45 3.13
C PRO A 16 -7.51 9.02 4.09
N CYS A 17 -6.78 7.99 3.71
CA CYS A 17 -5.62 7.46 4.46
C CYS A 17 -5.89 7.05 5.92
N GLN A 18 -7.14 6.89 6.35
CA GLN A 18 -7.50 6.33 7.66
C GLN A 18 -7.44 4.80 7.58
N TRP A 19 -6.24 4.24 7.65
CA TRP A 19 -5.96 2.81 7.41
C TRP A 19 -6.60 1.88 8.43
N ASP A 20 -6.91 2.38 9.62
CA ASP A 20 -7.63 1.68 10.69
C ASP A 20 -9.15 1.64 10.48
N ASN A 21 -9.67 2.30 9.45
CA ASN A 21 -11.09 2.24 9.13
C ASN A 21 -11.51 0.79 8.80
N PRO A 22 -12.45 0.19 9.56
CA PRO A 22 -12.83 -1.22 9.40
C PRO A 22 -13.39 -1.53 8.00
N LYS A 23 -13.94 -0.52 7.29
CA LYS A 23 -14.42 -0.70 5.91
C LYS A 23 -13.31 -1.09 4.95
N ILE A 24 -12.07 -0.66 5.19
CA ILE A 24 -10.93 -1.04 4.34
C ILE A 24 -10.68 -2.55 4.46
N ALA A 25 -10.54 -3.07 5.68
CA ALA A 25 -10.30 -4.49 5.93
C ALA A 25 -11.46 -5.36 5.41
N GLN A 26 -12.71 -4.96 5.69
CA GLN A 26 -13.90 -5.64 5.18
C GLN A 26 -13.95 -5.69 3.66
N THR A 27 -13.59 -4.58 3.00
CA THR A 27 -13.60 -4.48 1.54
C THR A 27 -12.49 -5.28 0.90
N ARG A 28 -11.28 -5.32 1.50
CA ARG A 28 -10.19 -6.21 1.04
C ARG A 28 -10.64 -7.67 0.99
N LYS A 29 -11.18 -8.15 2.12
CA LYS A 29 -11.70 -9.52 2.21
C LYS A 29 -12.78 -9.79 1.17
N ARG A 30 -13.75 -8.87 1.03
CA ARG A 30 -14.83 -9.00 0.04
C ARG A 30 -14.31 -9.06 -1.40
N VAL A 31 -13.32 -8.23 -1.75
CA VAL A 31 -12.73 -8.22 -3.09
C VAL A 31 -12.01 -9.55 -3.37
N ALA A 32 -11.21 -10.04 -2.42
CA ALA A 32 -10.52 -11.32 -2.57
C ALA A 32 -11.52 -12.47 -2.79
N GLU A 33 -12.54 -12.57 -1.93
CA GLU A 33 -13.60 -13.57 -2.03
C GLU A 33 -14.34 -13.53 -3.38
N VAL A 34 -14.77 -12.34 -3.81
CA VAL A 34 -15.54 -12.18 -5.06
C VAL A 34 -14.67 -12.48 -6.28
N ALA A 35 -13.44 -11.96 -6.33
CA ALA A 35 -12.54 -12.23 -7.43
C ALA A 35 -12.30 -13.74 -7.59
N ARG A 36 -11.98 -14.42 -6.48
CA ARG A 36 -11.76 -15.88 -6.45
C ARG A 36 -13.01 -16.66 -6.84
N LYS A 37 -14.19 -16.31 -6.29
CA LYS A 37 -15.47 -16.93 -6.64
C LYS A 37 -15.76 -16.90 -8.13
N HIS A 38 -15.33 -15.83 -8.82
CA HIS A 38 -15.54 -15.65 -10.26
C HIS A 38 -14.33 -16.05 -11.12
N ASN A 39 -13.39 -16.83 -10.58
CA ASN A 39 -12.18 -17.29 -11.27
C ASN A 39 -11.36 -16.13 -11.86
N LYS A 40 -11.28 -15.00 -11.14
CA LYS A 40 -10.45 -13.84 -11.47
C LYS A 40 -9.36 -13.67 -10.42
N PHE A 41 -8.21 -13.17 -10.85
CA PHE A 41 -7.16 -12.73 -9.92
C PHE A 41 -7.66 -11.61 -9.02
N ALA A 42 -7.47 -11.76 -7.71
CA ALA A 42 -7.55 -10.68 -6.74
C ALA A 42 -6.22 -9.92 -6.71
N GLY A 43 -6.27 -8.61 -6.94
CA GLY A 43 -5.09 -7.74 -6.95
C GLY A 43 -5.17 -6.61 -5.93
N THR A 44 -4.04 -6.17 -5.36
CA THR A 44 -3.99 -5.00 -4.46
C THR A 44 -2.56 -4.45 -4.30
N PRO A 45 -2.37 -3.17 -3.94
CA PRO A 45 -1.10 -2.68 -3.42
C PRO A 45 -0.81 -3.28 -2.04
N GLY A 46 0.44 -3.65 -1.80
CA GLY A 46 0.92 -4.18 -0.52
C GLY A 46 2.31 -3.66 -0.17
N SER A 47 2.84 -4.17 0.93
CA SER A 47 4.21 -3.95 1.37
C SER A 47 4.82 -5.27 1.81
N ILE A 48 6.13 -5.28 2.01
CA ILE A 48 6.83 -6.45 2.58
C ILE A 48 6.23 -6.82 3.95
N GLY A 49 5.79 -5.83 4.73
CA GLY A 49 5.27 -6.05 6.08
C GLY A 49 3.86 -6.64 6.15
N ASN A 50 3.10 -6.66 5.05
CA ASN A 50 1.75 -7.24 5.02
C ASN A 50 1.53 -8.22 3.87
N PHE A 51 2.61 -8.65 3.20
CA PHE A 51 2.52 -9.53 2.04
C PHE A 51 1.83 -10.86 2.39
N ASP A 52 2.28 -11.51 3.46
CA ASP A 52 1.77 -12.82 3.88
C ASP A 52 0.28 -12.74 4.26
N GLU A 53 -0.13 -11.71 5.00
CA GLU A 53 -1.54 -11.46 5.34
C GLU A 53 -2.42 -11.33 4.09
N LEU A 54 -1.95 -10.59 3.08
CA LEU A 54 -2.68 -10.41 1.82
C LEU A 54 -2.74 -11.72 1.01
N ALA A 55 -1.64 -12.46 0.97
CA ALA A 55 -1.58 -13.75 0.29
C ALA A 55 -2.52 -14.78 0.93
N GLU A 56 -2.53 -14.89 2.26
CA GLU A 56 -3.43 -15.73 3.04
C GLU A 56 -4.91 -15.35 2.84
N MET A 57 -5.21 -14.05 2.69
CA MET A 57 -6.56 -13.56 2.37
C MET A 57 -7.04 -13.98 0.97
N GLY A 58 -6.14 -14.44 0.10
CA GLY A 58 -6.44 -14.95 -1.24
C GLY A 58 -6.06 -14.01 -2.38
N TYR A 59 -5.30 -12.93 -2.10
CA TYR A 59 -4.71 -12.11 -3.14
C TYR A 59 -3.62 -12.87 -3.89
N GLN A 60 -3.66 -12.77 -5.22
CA GLN A 60 -2.73 -13.48 -6.11
C GLN A 60 -1.81 -12.51 -6.87
N PHE A 61 -2.16 -11.23 -6.90
CA PHE A 61 -1.33 -10.17 -7.47
C PHE A 61 -1.16 -9.07 -6.42
N ILE A 62 0.03 -8.97 -5.83
CA ILE A 62 0.33 -7.98 -4.80
C ILE A 62 1.44 -7.07 -5.34
N SER A 63 1.10 -5.80 -5.58
CA SER A 63 2.06 -4.80 -6.04
C SER A 63 2.83 -4.26 -4.84
N VAL A 64 4.13 -4.57 -4.74
CA VAL A 64 4.98 -4.19 -3.61
C VAL A 64 6.02 -3.16 -4.05
N GLY A 65 6.13 -2.07 -3.28
CA GLY A 65 7.08 -0.99 -3.54
C GLY A 65 6.64 -0.01 -4.64
N ALA A 66 7.46 1.01 -4.86
CA ALA A 66 7.32 1.98 -5.94
C ALA A 66 8.70 2.56 -6.26
N ASP A 67 9.02 2.70 -7.54
CA ASP A 67 10.28 3.25 -8.04
C ASP A 67 10.53 4.68 -7.52
N VAL A 68 9.51 5.54 -7.56
CA VAL A 68 9.57 6.91 -7.05
C VAL A 68 9.84 6.97 -5.55
N VAL A 69 9.38 5.97 -4.78
CA VAL A 69 9.70 5.86 -3.35
C VAL A 69 11.16 5.46 -3.19
N GLY A 70 11.62 4.44 -3.91
CA GLY A 70 13.01 3.99 -3.85
C GLY A 70 14.02 5.05 -4.29
N LEU A 71 13.76 5.75 -5.41
CA LEU A 71 14.57 6.88 -5.87
C LEU A 71 14.54 8.04 -4.86
N GLY A 72 13.37 8.34 -4.31
CA GLY A 72 13.21 9.38 -3.30
C GLY A 72 14.02 9.09 -2.03
N GLU A 73 14.00 7.85 -1.54
CA GLU A 73 14.81 7.39 -0.41
C GLU A 73 16.30 7.46 -0.71
N TYR A 74 16.72 6.97 -1.87
CA TYR A 74 18.12 7.00 -2.33
C TYR A 74 18.68 8.43 -2.34
N PHE A 75 17.99 9.38 -2.99
CA PHE A 75 18.46 10.76 -3.05
C PHE A 75 18.44 11.45 -1.68
N LYS A 76 17.45 11.17 -0.82
CA LYS A 76 17.41 11.69 0.56
C LYS A 76 18.64 11.24 1.36
N GLN A 77 19.07 9.99 1.21
CA GLN A 77 20.26 9.47 1.88
C GLN A 77 21.55 10.17 1.41
N ILE A 78 21.72 10.39 0.11
CA ILE A 78 22.88 11.13 -0.44
C ILE A 78 22.92 12.55 0.14
N ILE A 79 21.80 13.27 0.10
CA ILE A 79 21.72 14.65 0.58
C ILE A 79 22.04 14.74 2.08
N ALA A 80 21.54 13.79 2.87
CA ALA A 80 21.81 13.74 4.30
C ALA A 80 23.31 13.50 4.58
N GLY A 81 23.94 12.59 3.84
CA GLY A 81 25.39 12.35 3.91
C GLY A 81 26.21 13.60 3.62
N ILE A 82 25.84 14.38 2.60
CA ILE A 82 26.52 15.65 2.26
C ILE A 82 26.35 16.69 3.36
N LYS A 83 25.16 16.81 3.97
CA LYS A 83 24.88 17.80 5.01
C LYS A 83 25.45 17.44 6.39
N GLY A 84 26.15 16.31 6.53
CA GLY A 84 26.59 15.79 7.83
C GLY A 84 25.43 15.50 8.79
N THR A 85 24.20 15.42 8.28
CA THR A 85 22.99 15.15 9.05
C THR A 85 22.68 13.67 8.92
N LYS A 86 22.34 12.97 10.01
CA LYS A 86 21.87 11.57 9.88
C LYS A 86 20.69 11.53 8.92
N ALA A 87 20.72 10.63 7.94
CA ALA A 87 19.60 10.42 7.02
C ALA A 87 18.36 10.05 7.83
N GLY A 88 17.44 11.00 7.97
CA GLY A 88 16.10 10.71 8.47
C GLY A 88 15.42 9.76 7.50
N SER A 89 14.71 8.76 8.02
CA SER A 89 13.82 7.92 7.22
C SER A 89 12.90 8.84 6.40
N ALA A 90 12.75 8.56 5.11
CA ALA A 90 11.87 9.32 4.24
C ALA A 90 10.46 9.29 4.82
N GLU A 91 9.99 10.40 5.39
CA GLU A 91 8.58 10.49 5.75
C GLU A 91 7.75 10.41 4.47
N SER A 92 6.75 9.53 4.51
CA SER A 92 5.77 9.41 3.44
C SER A 92 5.12 10.77 3.22
N ILE A 93 5.11 11.24 1.98
CA ILE A 93 4.38 12.46 1.58
C ILE A 93 2.87 12.36 1.82
N TYR A 94 2.37 11.16 2.16
CA TYR A 94 1.00 10.88 2.55
C TYR A 94 0.76 10.90 4.06
N LYS A 95 1.77 11.19 4.89
CA LYS A 95 1.54 11.50 6.31
C LYS A 95 0.85 12.87 6.42
N GLY A 96 -0.38 12.90 6.90
CA GLY A 96 -1.02 14.12 7.40
C GLY A 96 -1.82 14.94 6.39
N LYS A 97 -2.76 14.31 5.68
CA LYS A 97 -3.97 14.99 5.22
C LYS A 97 -5.20 14.26 5.72
#